data_AF-A0A2H0BC98-F1
#
_entry.id   AF-A0A2H0BC98-F1
#
_cell.length_a   1.000
_cell.length_b   1.000
_cell.length_c   1.000
_cell.angle_alpha   90.00
_cell.angle_beta   90.00
_cell.angle_gamma   90.00
#
_symmetry.space_group_name_H-M   'P 1'
#
loop_
_entity.id
_entity.type
_entity.pdbx_description
1 polymer ?
#
loop_
_entity_poly.entity_id
_entity_poly.type
_entity_poly.pdbx_seq_one_letter_code
_entity_poly.pdbx_strand_id
1 'polypeptide(L)'
;MTGKQKVESFTQKTPTDSVKSIKPCKTVIKISPTRIFEGTLQLSYERTIKENFSVDFTAFVTYVTKNSVGGRYFKKQDLEYYSALTNSYEYYSGEMMTGCGAVVQTRNYLLQRINSKYKAPFGLYASPYLMYRKITISGIYTNTYKDSTNTWVTEENEVIQNLDIGSVGVILGYTFPVFNVLSVDLHIGGVLRLSKYYRESHFTKYKKWNNIDYSGVVPTAGISIGILK
;
A
#
# COMPACT_ATOMS: atom_id res chain seq x y z
N MET A 1 -22.05 -55.82 45.18
CA MET A 1 -22.21 -55.47 43.75
C MET A 1 -22.37 -53.97 43.65
N THR A 2 -21.32 -53.24 43.28
CA THR A 2 -21.39 -51.79 43.03
C THR A 2 -20.41 -51.51 41.90
N GLY A 3 -20.94 -51.51 40.67
CA GLY A 3 -20.18 -51.26 39.46
C GLY A 3 -19.76 -49.79 39.38
N LYS A 4 -18.45 -49.53 39.37
CA LYS A 4 -17.91 -48.21 39.05
C LYS A 4 -18.15 -47.94 37.57
N GLN A 5 -19.03 -46.98 37.26
CA GLN A 5 -19.16 -46.43 35.92
C GLN A 5 -17.84 -45.77 35.51
N LYS A 6 -17.32 -46.23 34.37
CA LYS A 6 -16.12 -45.71 33.71
C LYS A 6 -16.52 -44.39 33.04
N VAL A 7 -16.05 -43.28 33.57
CA VAL A 7 -16.20 -41.96 32.93
C VAL A 7 -15.30 -41.96 31.71
N GLU A 8 -15.89 -42.08 30.53
CA GLU A 8 -15.19 -41.90 29.27
C GLU A 8 -14.79 -40.43 29.17
N SER A 9 -13.49 -40.17 29.26
CA SER A 9 -12.92 -38.86 28.98
C SER A 9 -13.21 -38.51 27.53
N PHE A 10 -14.12 -37.56 27.31
CA PHE A 10 -14.28 -36.87 26.04
C PHE A 10 -12.99 -36.09 25.76
N THR A 11 -12.02 -36.74 25.12
CA THR A 11 -10.86 -36.06 24.54
C THR A 11 -11.40 -35.26 23.36
N GLN A 12 -11.75 -34.00 23.62
CA GLN A 12 -12.12 -33.03 22.62
C GLN A 12 -10.94 -32.94 21.64
N LYS A 13 -11.09 -33.53 20.44
CA LYS A 13 -10.10 -33.37 19.37
C LYS A 13 -10.04 -31.88 19.03
N THR A 14 -9.01 -31.22 19.53
CA THR A 14 -8.68 -29.86 19.09
C THR A 14 -8.52 -29.88 17.57
N PRO A 15 -9.02 -28.86 16.84
CA PRO A 15 -9.02 -28.80 15.38
C PRO A 15 -7.61 -28.57 14.77
N THR A 16 -6.57 -29.15 15.37
CA THR A 16 -5.15 -28.96 15.06
C THR A 16 -4.55 -30.07 14.20
N ASP A 17 -5.30 -31.15 13.94
CA ASP A 17 -4.81 -32.33 13.21
C ASP A 17 -4.86 -32.19 11.68
N SER A 18 -5.39 -31.09 11.14
CA SER A 18 -5.53 -30.90 9.68
C SER A 18 -4.50 -29.96 9.04
N VAL A 19 -3.57 -29.39 9.82
CA VAL A 19 -2.54 -28.52 9.24
C VAL A 19 -1.48 -29.39 8.56
N LYS A 20 -1.67 -29.64 7.26
CA LYS A 20 -0.63 -30.20 6.38
C LYS A 20 0.68 -29.45 6.64
N SER A 21 1.74 -30.20 6.95
CA SER A 21 3.09 -29.65 7.09
C SER A 21 3.51 -28.98 5.78
N ILE A 22 3.42 -27.65 5.73
CA ILE A 22 3.86 -26.86 4.58
C ILE A 22 5.38 -26.98 4.49
N LYS A 23 5.91 -27.23 3.29
CA LYS A 23 7.37 -27.29 3.09
C LYS A 23 8.00 -25.98 3.55
N PRO A 24 9.15 -26.01 4.24
CA PRO A 24 9.83 -24.79 4.65
C PRO A 24 10.27 -24.00 3.42
N CYS A 25 9.67 -22.82 3.21
CA CYS A 25 10.07 -21.87 2.17
C CYS A 25 10.82 -20.73 2.83
N LYS A 26 11.96 -20.33 2.25
CA LYS A 26 12.78 -19.24 2.81
C LYS A 26 12.49 -17.91 2.14
N THR A 27 11.88 -17.92 0.96
CA THR A 27 11.66 -16.72 0.17
C THR A 27 10.27 -16.67 -0.44
N VAL A 28 9.72 -15.47 -0.56
CA VAL A 28 8.45 -15.21 -1.25
C VAL A 28 8.62 -13.99 -2.13
N ILE A 29 8.21 -14.12 -3.40
CA ILE A 29 8.14 -13.00 -4.33
C ILE A 29 6.68 -12.64 -4.50
N LYS A 30 6.29 -11.40 -4.19
CA LYS A 30 4.88 -10.97 -4.14
C LYS A 30 4.58 -9.85 -5.12
N ILE A 31 3.36 -9.85 -5.65
CA ILE A 31 2.76 -8.75 -6.39
C ILE A 31 1.48 -8.30 -5.67
N SER A 32 1.15 -7.00 -5.72
CA SER A 32 -0.10 -6.49 -5.17
C SER A 32 -1.06 -6.07 -6.28
N PRO A 33 -2.13 -6.84 -6.54
CA PRO A 33 -3.08 -6.52 -7.62
C PRO A 33 -3.82 -5.20 -7.39
N THR A 34 -4.13 -4.87 -6.14
CA THR A 34 -4.86 -3.63 -5.79
C THR A 34 -4.16 -2.37 -6.28
N ARG A 35 -2.82 -2.36 -6.23
CA ARG A 35 -2.00 -1.21 -6.62
C ARG A 35 -2.00 -0.98 -8.13
N ILE A 36 -2.27 -2.01 -8.93
CA ILE A 36 -2.42 -1.88 -10.39
C ILE A 36 -3.62 -0.98 -10.72
N PHE A 37 -4.69 -1.02 -9.94
CA PHE A 37 -5.85 -0.13 -10.08
C PHE A 37 -5.59 1.31 -9.60
N GLU A 38 -4.44 1.56 -8.98
CA GLU A 38 -3.91 2.90 -8.70
C GLU A 38 -2.85 3.31 -9.76
N GLY A 39 -2.63 2.47 -10.79
CA GLY A 39 -1.57 2.65 -11.79
C GLY A 39 -0.16 2.46 -11.23
N THR A 40 -0.01 1.65 -10.18
CA THR A 40 1.27 1.35 -9.53
C THR A 40 1.57 -0.15 -9.61
N LEU A 41 2.67 -0.51 -10.25
CA LEU A 41 3.19 -1.86 -10.25
C LEU A 41 4.12 -2.04 -9.05
N GLN A 42 3.88 -3.07 -8.23
CA GLN A 42 4.70 -3.39 -7.06
C GLN A 42 5.26 -4.80 -7.16
N LEU A 43 6.53 -4.95 -6.81
CA LEU A 43 7.22 -6.23 -6.66
C LEU A 43 7.88 -6.29 -5.28
N SER A 44 7.53 -7.31 -4.52
CA SER A 44 8.07 -7.56 -3.18
C SER A 44 8.96 -8.79 -3.16
N TYR A 45 10.04 -8.71 -2.41
CA TYR A 45 10.91 -9.84 -2.08
C TYR A 45 11.00 -9.96 -0.57
N GLU A 46 10.44 -11.06 -0.05
CA GLU A 46 10.48 -11.39 1.36
C GLU A 46 11.45 -12.55 1.60
N ARG A 47 12.27 -12.42 2.65
CA ARG A 47 13.21 -13.45 3.08
C ARG A 47 13.05 -13.75 4.57
N THR A 48 12.82 -15.01 4.89
CA THR A 48 12.82 -15.53 6.26
C THR A 48 14.24 -15.53 6.80
N ILE A 49 14.46 -14.85 7.93
CA ILE A 49 15.75 -14.78 8.63
C ILE A 49 15.76 -15.73 9.84
N LYS A 50 14.64 -15.79 10.58
CA LYS A 50 14.42 -16.71 11.71
C LYS A 50 13.06 -17.37 11.56
N GLU A 51 12.80 -18.42 12.34
CA GLU A 51 11.53 -19.16 12.24
C GLU A 51 10.27 -18.31 12.42
N ASN A 52 10.37 -17.19 13.14
CA ASN A 52 9.27 -16.26 13.39
C ASN A 52 9.51 -14.86 12.80
N PHE A 53 10.53 -14.67 11.96
CA PHE A 53 10.92 -13.33 11.52
C PHE A 53 11.38 -13.31 10.06
N SER A 54 10.83 -12.38 9.29
CA SER A 54 11.24 -12.11 7.91
C SER A 54 11.48 -10.61 7.68
N VAL A 55 12.21 -10.31 6.62
CA VAL A 55 12.40 -8.96 6.09
C VAL A 55 11.82 -8.93 4.68
N ASP A 56 11.06 -7.89 4.39
CA ASP A 56 10.36 -7.71 3.12
C ASP A 56 10.75 -6.36 2.52
N PHE A 57 11.24 -6.40 1.29
CA PHE A 57 11.58 -5.23 0.50
C PHE A 57 10.67 -5.17 -0.72
N THR A 58 9.94 -4.07 -0.87
CA THR A 58 9.07 -3.83 -2.03
C THR A 58 9.62 -2.66 -2.83
N ALA A 59 9.81 -2.85 -4.13
CA ALA A 59 10.04 -1.75 -5.06
C ALA A 59 8.78 -1.54 -5.90
N PHE A 60 8.49 -0.30 -6.27
CA PHE A 60 7.33 0.00 -7.09
C PHE A 60 7.54 1.20 -8.01
N VAL A 61 6.81 1.16 -9.13
CA VAL A 61 6.78 2.20 -10.15
C VAL A 61 5.33 2.58 -10.43
N THR A 62 5.11 3.85 -10.71
CA THR A 62 3.79 4.40 -11.01
C THR A 62 3.79 4.97 -12.40
N TYR A 63 2.76 4.62 -13.15
CA TYR A 63 2.42 5.24 -14.41
C TYR A 63 0.90 5.19 -14.57
N VAL A 64 0.26 6.34 -14.57
CA VAL A 64 -1.18 6.47 -14.74
C VAL A 64 -1.51 7.69 -15.56
N THR A 65 -2.47 7.53 -16.48
CA THR A 65 -3.06 8.62 -17.26
C THR A 65 -4.57 8.61 -17.02
N LYS A 66 -5.28 9.68 -17.42
CA LYS A 66 -6.74 9.76 -17.29
C LYS A 66 -7.50 8.56 -17.88
N ASN A 67 -6.93 7.88 -18.88
CA ASN A 67 -7.56 6.81 -19.65
C ASN A 67 -6.98 5.41 -19.34
N SER A 68 -5.99 5.29 -18.44
CA SER A 68 -5.43 3.99 -18.08
C SER A 68 -6.26 3.27 -17.00
N VAL A 69 -5.87 2.04 -16.65
CA VAL A 69 -6.52 1.22 -15.59
C VAL A 69 -6.63 1.98 -14.27
N GLY A 70 -5.62 2.77 -13.92
CA GLY A 70 -5.62 3.63 -12.73
C GLY A 70 -6.31 4.97 -12.88
N GLY A 71 -6.84 5.30 -14.07
CA GLY A 71 -7.39 6.61 -14.39
C GLY A 71 -8.57 7.02 -13.50
N ARG A 72 -9.38 6.04 -13.04
CA ARG A 72 -10.47 6.31 -12.07
C ARG A 72 -9.96 6.74 -10.70
N TYR A 73 -8.85 6.15 -10.23
CA TYR A 73 -8.20 6.60 -9.01
C TYR A 73 -7.64 8.01 -9.19
N PHE A 74 -6.97 8.26 -10.33
CA PHE A 74 -6.32 9.53 -10.61
C PHE A 74 -7.31 10.70 -10.78
N LYS A 75 -8.45 10.48 -11.45
CA LYS A 75 -9.51 11.49 -11.62
C LYS A 75 -10.18 11.94 -10.31
N LYS A 76 -10.04 11.17 -9.23
CA LYS A 76 -10.59 11.49 -7.90
C LYS A 76 -9.61 12.26 -7.02
N GLN A 77 -8.43 12.58 -7.53
CA GLN A 77 -7.43 13.35 -6.78
C GLN A 77 -7.74 14.84 -6.90
N ASP A 78 -7.78 15.52 -5.75
CA ASP A 78 -8.04 16.96 -5.68
C ASP A 78 -6.68 17.69 -5.81
N LEU A 79 -6.27 17.99 -7.04
CA LEU A 79 -4.95 18.54 -7.38
C LEU A 79 -4.98 20.08 -7.44
N GLU A 80 -4.08 20.70 -6.69
CA GLU A 80 -3.91 22.16 -6.62
C GLU A 80 -2.45 22.54 -6.80
N TYR A 81 -2.20 23.74 -7.32
CA TYR A 81 -0.87 24.32 -7.38
C TYR A 81 -0.90 25.76 -6.87
N TYR A 82 0.22 26.22 -6.30
CA TYR A 82 0.36 27.61 -5.87
C TYR A 82 0.67 28.52 -7.06
N SER A 83 -0.23 29.48 -7.34
CA SER A 83 -0.05 30.50 -8.36
C SER A 83 0.48 31.78 -7.72
N ALA A 84 1.72 32.16 -8.07
CA ALA A 84 2.33 33.40 -7.57
C ALA A 84 1.61 34.66 -8.10
N LEU A 85 0.92 34.55 -9.25
CA LEU A 85 0.19 35.65 -9.87
C LEU A 85 -1.06 36.02 -9.06
N THR A 86 -1.80 35.03 -8.59
CA THR A 86 -3.05 35.22 -7.82
C THR A 86 -2.81 35.14 -6.31
N ASN A 87 -1.58 34.81 -5.89
CA ASN A 87 -1.20 34.57 -4.49
C ASN A 87 -2.15 33.55 -3.81
N SER A 88 -2.56 32.52 -4.57
CA SER A 88 -3.59 31.57 -4.18
C SER A 88 -3.35 30.18 -4.75
N TYR A 89 -4.05 29.18 -4.20
CA TYR A 89 -4.05 27.81 -4.70
C TYR A 89 -5.14 27.62 -5.75
N GLU A 90 -4.73 27.14 -6.93
CA GLU A 90 -5.63 26.93 -8.07
C GLU A 90 -5.72 25.45 -8.43
N TYR A 91 -6.93 25.00 -8.77
CA TYR A 91 -7.18 23.63 -9.20
C TYR A 91 -6.67 23.41 -10.62
N TYR A 92 -6.07 22.24 -10.87
CA TYR A 92 -5.68 21.83 -12.21
C TYR A 92 -6.10 20.38 -12.49
N SER A 93 -6.30 20.06 -13.75
CA SER A 93 -6.71 18.71 -14.17
C SER A 93 -5.49 17.84 -14.44
N GLY A 94 -5.26 16.82 -13.62
CA GLY A 94 -4.13 15.90 -13.79
C GLY A 94 -4.25 15.04 -15.05
N GLU A 95 -3.29 15.12 -15.96
CA GLU A 95 -3.22 14.34 -17.21
C GLU A 95 -2.43 13.05 -17.06
N MET A 96 -1.29 13.13 -16.36
CA MET A 96 -0.41 12.01 -16.11
C MET A 96 0.21 12.08 -14.72
N MET A 97 0.44 10.91 -14.13
CA MET A 97 1.21 10.75 -12.91
C MET A 97 2.22 9.61 -13.09
N THR A 98 3.48 9.91 -12.83
CA THR A 98 4.59 8.96 -12.88
C THR A 98 5.36 8.97 -11.57
N GLY A 99 6.08 7.90 -11.26
CA GLY A 99 6.88 7.89 -10.05
C GLY A 99 7.51 6.55 -9.72
N CYS A 100 8.27 6.53 -8.64
CA CYS A 100 8.87 5.33 -8.11
C CYS A 100 9.01 5.42 -6.59
N GLY A 101 9.22 4.28 -5.95
CA GLY A 101 9.47 4.24 -4.52
C GLY A 101 9.76 2.85 -4.03
N ALA A 102 9.94 2.76 -2.72
CA ALA A 102 10.23 1.52 -2.04
C ALA A 102 9.53 1.44 -0.68
N VAL A 103 9.28 0.21 -0.24
CA VAL A 103 8.80 -0.12 1.10
C VAL A 103 9.80 -1.07 1.74
N VAL A 104 10.08 -0.84 3.02
CA VAL A 104 10.79 -1.77 3.88
C VAL A 104 9.87 -2.18 5.01
N GLN A 105 9.78 -3.48 5.24
CA GLN A 105 9.00 -4.09 6.29
C GLN A 105 9.81 -5.17 6.99
N THR A 106 9.57 -5.33 8.29
CA THR A 106 10.09 -6.47 9.05
C THR A 106 8.90 -7.18 9.68
N ARG A 107 8.72 -8.47 9.44
CA ARG A 107 7.50 -9.17 9.85
C ARG A 107 7.82 -10.11 10.99
N ASN A 108 7.11 -9.96 12.10
CA ASN A 108 7.17 -10.86 13.24
C ASN A 108 5.94 -11.77 13.24
N TYR A 109 6.14 -13.04 12.97
CA TYR A 109 5.09 -14.06 12.90
C TYR A 109 4.73 -14.55 14.29
N LEU A 110 3.51 -14.25 14.71
CA LEU A 110 3.05 -14.37 16.09
C LEU A 110 2.64 -15.81 16.43
N LEU A 111 2.16 -16.58 15.44
CA LEU A 111 1.65 -17.94 15.66
C LEU A 111 2.75 -18.97 15.99
N GLN A 112 4.01 -18.72 15.61
CA GLN A 112 5.14 -19.61 15.93
C GLN A 112 5.30 -19.80 17.46
N ARG A 113 4.88 -18.81 18.27
CA ARG A 113 4.93 -18.89 19.74
C ARG A 113 3.87 -19.81 20.34
N ILE A 114 2.76 -20.00 19.63
CA ILE A 114 1.63 -20.83 20.08
C ILE A 114 1.82 -22.27 19.58
N ASN A 115 2.27 -22.42 18.33
CA ASN A 115 2.51 -23.73 17.73
C ASN A 115 3.71 -23.65 16.77
N SER A 116 4.74 -24.43 17.08
CA SER A 116 6.03 -24.47 16.36
C SER A 116 5.94 -24.96 14.91
N LYS A 117 4.77 -25.47 14.49
CA LYS A 117 4.47 -25.80 13.10
C LYS A 117 4.29 -24.55 12.22
N TYR A 118 3.98 -23.38 12.79
CA TYR A 118 3.73 -22.13 12.03
C TYR A 118 4.99 -21.29 11.82
N LYS A 119 5.79 -21.65 10.82
CA LYS A 119 7.02 -20.92 10.51
C LYS A 119 6.75 -19.77 9.52
N ALA A 120 7.51 -18.69 9.67
CA ALA A 120 7.63 -17.65 8.67
C ALA A 120 7.99 -18.29 7.29
N PRO A 121 7.37 -17.84 6.18
CA PRO A 121 6.60 -16.61 6.02
C PRO A 121 5.06 -16.82 6.15
N PHE A 122 4.59 -17.78 6.95
CA PHE A 122 3.16 -18.11 7.03
C PHE A 122 2.52 -17.74 8.37
N GLY A 123 1.23 -17.39 8.32
CA GLY A 123 0.41 -17.10 9.49
C GLY A 123 0.28 -15.61 9.81
N LEU A 124 -0.23 -15.34 11.01
CA LEU A 124 -0.44 -13.98 11.51
C LEU A 124 0.88 -13.30 11.83
N TYR A 125 1.08 -12.07 11.36
CA TYR A 125 2.24 -11.25 11.66
C TYR A 125 1.88 -9.81 12.03
N ALA A 126 2.80 -9.17 12.75
CA ALA A 126 2.86 -7.72 12.92
C ALA A 126 4.13 -7.19 12.25
N SER A 127 4.02 -6.05 11.58
CA SER A 127 5.10 -5.51 10.77
C SER A 127 5.16 -3.98 10.84
N PRO A 128 6.25 -3.38 11.37
CA PRO A 128 6.54 -1.99 11.09
C PRO A 128 6.70 -1.77 9.58
N TYR A 129 6.17 -0.64 9.13
CA TYR A 129 6.08 -0.24 7.74
C TYR A 129 6.82 1.08 7.55
N LEU A 130 7.75 1.12 6.61
CA LEU A 130 8.41 2.35 6.17
C LEU A 130 8.35 2.41 4.64
N MET A 131 7.86 3.52 4.10
CA MET A 131 7.77 3.76 2.66
C MET A 131 8.25 5.15 2.31
N TYR A 132 8.93 5.25 1.18
CA TYR A 132 9.22 6.51 0.51
C TYR A 132 8.90 6.38 -0.98
N ARG A 133 8.32 7.44 -1.54
CA ARG A 133 7.89 7.52 -2.93
C ARG A 133 8.08 8.93 -3.45
N LYS A 134 8.57 9.03 -4.68
CA LYS A 134 8.63 10.27 -5.45
C LYS A 134 7.67 10.17 -6.64
N ILE A 135 6.87 11.21 -6.83
CA ILE A 135 5.85 11.28 -7.88
C ILE A 135 6.00 12.60 -8.64
N THR A 136 5.86 12.53 -9.95
CA THR A 136 5.65 13.69 -10.81
C THR A 136 4.23 13.64 -11.35
N ILE A 137 3.49 14.74 -11.18
CA ILE A 137 2.11 14.89 -11.65
C ILE A 137 2.13 16.02 -12.69
N SER A 138 1.76 15.71 -13.93
CA SER A 138 1.53 16.72 -14.96
C SER A 138 0.03 16.87 -15.21
N GLY A 139 -0.39 18.07 -15.58
CA GLY A 139 -1.77 18.38 -15.86
C GLY A 139 -1.93 19.72 -16.56
N ILE A 140 -3.19 20.08 -16.78
CA ILE A 140 -3.57 21.29 -17.49
C ILE A 140 -4.37 22.18 -16.55
N TYR A 141 -3.96 23.44 -16.49
CA TYR A 141 -4.73 24.53 -15.90
C TYR A 141 -5.34 25.36 -17.04
N THR A 142 -6.63 25.65 -16.93
CA THR A 142 -7.37 26.41 -17.95
C THR A 142 -7.67 27.79 -17.40
N ASN A 143 -7.09 28.82 -18.00
CA ASN A 143 -7.39 30.21 -17.68
C ASN A 143 -8.35 30.79 -18.72
N THR A 144 -9.40 31.47 -18.26
CA THR A 144 -10.37 32.12 -19.14
C THR A 144 -10.37 33.61 -18.85
N TYR A 145 -9.91 34.41 -19.83
CA TYR A 145 -9.85 35.87 -19.72
C TYR A 145 -10.47 36.54 -20.94
N LYS A 146 -10.81 37.83 -20.80
CA LYS A 146 -11.23 38.66 -21.92
C LYS A 146 -10.02 39.33 -22.54
N ASP A 147 -9.83 39.13 -23.83
CA ASP A 147 -8.79 39.83 -24.59
C ASP A 147 -9.19 41.30 -24.84
N SER A 148 -8.26 42.10 -25.34
CA SER A 148 -8.38 43.48 -25.83
C SER A 148 -9.59 43.73 -26.75
N THR A 149 -10.11 42.69 -27.40
CA THR A 149 -11.31 42.71 -28.25
C THR A 149 -12.62 42.40 -27.50
N ASN A 150 -12.58 42.25 -26.16
CA ASN A 150 -13.69 41.84 -25.29
C ASN A 150 -14.23 40.42 -25.60
N THR A 151 -13.44 39.60 -26.30
CA THR A 151 -13.74 38.19 -26.61
C THR A 151 -13.17 37.30 -25.50
N TRP A 152 -13.94 36.29 -25.07
CA TRP A 152 -13.45 35.30 -24.10
C TRP A 152 -12.43 34.37 -24.78
N VAL A 153 -11.19 34.39 -24.30
CA VAL A 153 -10.11 33.50 -24.75
C VAL A 153 -9.82 32.51 -23.63
N THR A 154 -9.67 31.25 -24.00
CA THR A 154 -9.30 30.16 -23.09
C THR A 154 -7.88 29.72 -23.41
N GLU A 155 -7.01 29.79 -22.41
CA GLU A 155 -5.60 29.43 -22.52
C GLU A 155 -5.31 28.24 -21.61
N GLU A 156 -4.74 27.19 -22.19
CA GLU A 156 -4.34 25.98 -21.49
C GLU A 156 -2.86 26.06 -21.15
N ASN A 157 -2.54 26.00 -19.86
CA ASN A 157 -1.19 26.04 -19.35
C ASN A 157 -0.83 24.69 -18.72
N GLU A 158 0.37 24.20 -19.03
CA GLU A 158 0.87 22.96 -18.43
C GLU A 158 1.38 23.20 -17.00
N VAL A 159 0.94 22.35 -16.08
CA VAL A 159 1.37 22.35 -14.68
C VAL A 159 2.11 21.06 -14.40
N ILE A 160 3.35 21.17 -13.92
CA ILE A 160 4.17 20.03 -13.49
C ILE A 160 4.49 20.19 -12.00
N GLN A 161 4.06 19.22 -11.20
CA GLN A 161 4.29 19.17 -9.76
C GLN A 161 5.12 17.93 -9.39
N ASN A 162 6.07 18.11 -8.49
CA ASN A 162 6.87 17.01 -7.92
C ASN A 162 6.49 16.85 -6.45
N LEU A 163 6.05 15.65 -6.09
CA LEU A 163 5.51 15.28 -4.79
C LEU A 163 6.36 14.18 -4.18
N ASP A 164 6.90 14.44 -2.99
CA ASP A 164 7.56 13.45 -2.15
C ASP A 164 6.58 12.95 -1.10
N ILE A 165 6.49 11.63 -0.94
CA ILE A 165 5.61 10.96 0.02
C ILE A 165 6.45 10.03 0.89
N GLY A 166 6.48 10.32 2.18
CA GLY A 166 6.97 9.42 3.22
C GLY A 166 5.81 8.77 3.97
N SER A 167 5.94 7.52 4.41
CA SER A 167 4.98 6.91 5.31
C SER A 167 5.66 5.98 6.31
N VAL A 168 5.23 6.07 7.57
CA VAL A 168 5.70 5.20 8.65
C VAL A 168 4.52 4.70 9.48
N GLY A 169 4.53 3.44 9.89
CA GLY A 169 3.44 2.90 10.71
C GLY A 169 3.59 1.42 10.99
N VAL A 170 2.46 0.77 11.25
CA VAL A 170 2.41 -0.66 11.56
C VAL A 170 1.25 -1.28 10.80
N ILE A 171 1.48 -2.49 10.29
CA ILE A 171 0.45 -3.33 9.69
C ILE A 171 0.39 -4.67 10.44
N LEU A 172 -0.83 -5.21 10.50
CA LEU A 172 -1.11 -6.58 10.89
C LEU A 172 -1.55 -7.33 9.64
N GLY A 173 -1.04 -8.52 9.44
CA GLY A 173 -1.42 -9.32 8.28
C GLY A 173 -1.41 -10.80 8.54
N TYR A 174 -1.94 -11.54 7.58
CA TYR A 174 -1.97 -12.98 7.61
C TYR A 174 -1.58 -13.51 6.23
N THR A 175 -0.56 -14.36 6.19
CA THR A 175 -0.12 -15.02 4.97
C THR A 175 -0.60 -16.47 4.94
N PHE A 176 -1.45 -16.77 3.97
CA PHE A 176 -1.98 -18.11 3.70
C PHE A 176 -1.14 -18.79 2.63
N PRO A 177 -0.64 -20.01 2.85
CA PRO A 177 -0.14 -20.85 1.77
C PRO A 177 -1.33 -21.32 0.91
N VAL A 178 -1.25 -21.12 -0.39
CA VAL A 178 -2.25 -21.56 -1.36
C VAL A 178 -1.55 -22.52 -2.32
N PHE A 179 -1.95 -23.79 -2.30
CA PHE A 179 -1.15 -24.86 -2.90
C PHE A 179 0.28 -24.91 -2.31
N ASN A 180 1.14 -25.78 -2.85
CA ASN A 180 2.52 -25.92 -2.36
C ASN A 180 3.49 -24.85 -2.92
N VAL A 181 2.99 -23.89 -3.71
CA VAL A 181 3.82 -22.97 -4.51
C VAL A 181 3.34 -21.51 -4.49
N LEU A 182 2.10 -21.23 -4.06
CA LEU A 182 1.57 -19.87 -3.98
C LEU A 182 1.29 -19.48 -2.53
N SER A 183 1.16 -18.18 -2.33
CA SER A 183 0.73 -17.57 -1.07
C SER A 183 -0.19 -16.40 -1.35
N VAL A 184 -1.12 -16.16 -0.43
CA VAL A 184 -1.97 -14.97 -0.42
C VAL A 184 -1.73 -14.27 0.91
N ASP A 185 -1.38 -12.99 0.84
CA ASP A 185 -1.07 -12.14 1.98
C ASP A 185 -2.15 -11.06 2.08
N LEU A 186 -2.87 -11.05 3.19
CA LEU A 186 -3.85 -10.01 3.52
C LEU A 186 -3.29 -9.16 4.65
N HIS A 187 -3.37 -7.83 4.55
CA HIS A 187 -2.95 -6.94 5.63
C HIS A 187 -3.89 -5.76 5.81
N ILE A 188 -3.90 -5.25 7.03
CA ILE A 188 -4.58 -4.03 7.46
C ILE A 188 -3.72 -3.30 8.49
N GLY A 189 -3.81 -1.97 8.55
CA GLY A 189 -3.06 -1.19 9.51
C GLY A 189 -3.32 0.31 9.40
N GLY A 190 -2.41 1.08 9.98
CA GLY A 190 -2.44 2.53 9.93
C GLY A 190 -1.03 3.08 9.79
N VAL A 191 -0.89 4.11 8.94
CA VAL A 191 0.39 4.79 8.72
C VAL A 191 0.22 6.29 8.88
N LEU A 192 1.24 6.94 9.43
CA LEU A 192 1.42 8.38 9.29
C LEU A 192 2.04 8.63 7.92
N ARG A 193 1.30 9.30 7.04
CA ARG A 193 1.76 9.77 5.73
C ARG A 193 2.17 11.23 5.83
N LEU A 194 3.30 11.58 5.23
CA LEU A 194 3.76 12.95 5.07
C LEU A 194 4.03 13.19 3.58
N SER A 195 3.33 14.15 3.03
CA SER A 195 3.35 14.50 1.61
C SER A 195 3.82 15.94 1.47
N LYS A 196 4.75 16.19 0.54
CA LYS A 196 5.33 17.53 0.34
C LYS A 196 5.62 17.78 -1.13
N TYR A 197 5.13 18.89 -1.66
CA TYR A 197 5.53 19.36 -2.98
C TYR A 197 6.90 20.04 -2.91
N TYR A 198 7.74 19.82 -3.93
CA TYR A 198 9.15 20.26 -3.95
C TYR A 198 9.31 21.78 -3.71
N ARG A 199 8.37 22.60 -4.20
CA ARG A 199 8.42 24.06 -4.09
C ARG A 199 7.71 24.61 -2.86
N GLU A 200 7.17 23.76 -2.01
CA GLU A 200 6.45 24.17 -0.80
C GLU A 200 7.34 24.05 0.44
N SER A 201 7.14 24.97 1.39
CA SER A 201 7.88 24.97 2.66
C SER A 201 7.33 23.96 3.66
N HIS A 202 6.04 23.63 3.58
CA HIS A 202 5.32 22.80 4.55
C HIS A 202 4.80 21.51 3.92
N PHE A 203 4.43 20.55 4.76
CA PHE A 203 3.63 19.41 4.33
C PHE A 203 2.23 19.88 3.94
N THR A 204 1.68 19.21 2.95
CA THR A 204 0.30 19.38 2.51
C THR A 204 -0.66 19.02 3.64
N LYS A 205 -1.61 19.89 3.94
CA LYS A 205 -2.59 19.73 5.02
C LYS A 205 -4.00 19.93 4.48
N TYR A 206 -5.00 19.49 5.25
CA TYR A 206 -6.43 19.76 4.99
C TYR A 206 -7.01 19.17 3.69
N LYS A 207 -6.38 18.13 3.15
CA LYS A 207 -6.96 17.30 2.07
C LYS A 207 -7.75 16.13 2.65
N LYS A 208 -8.60 15.52 1.83
CA LYS A 208 -9.24 14.24 2.19
C LYS A 208 -8.16 13.16 2.31
N TRP A 209 -8.32 12.24 3.26
CA TRP A 209 -7.37 11.15 3.54
C TRP A 209 -7.08 10.21 2.35
N ASN A 210 -7.98 10.18 1.36
CA ASN A 210 -7.83 9.41 0.13
C ASN A 210 -7.10 10.17 -0.99
N ASN A 211 -6.76 11.45 -0.79
CA ASN A 211 -5.96 12.21 -1.73
C ASN A 211 -4.48 11.78 -1.63
N ILE A 212 -3.79 11.78 -2.76
CA ILE A 212 -2.42 11.26 -2.87
C ILE A 212 -1.43 12.11 -2.07
N ASP A 213 -1.68 13.42 -2.06
CA ASP A 213 -0.91 14.42 -1.36
C ASP A 213 -1.40 14.64 0.08
N TYR A 214 -2.27 13.81 0.64
CA TYR A 214 -2.66 13.99 2.04
C TYR A 214 -1.48 13.74 3.00
N SER A 215 -1.37 14.56 4.05
CA SER A 215 -0.51 14.29 5.21
C SER A 215 -1.35 14.08 6.47
N GLY A 216 -1.09 12.99 7.19
CA GLY A 216 -1.80 12.61 8.40
C GLY A 216 -1.88 11.10 8.56
N VAL A 217 -2.72 10.64 9.49
CA VAL A 217 -2.95 9.20 9.70
C VAL A 217 -3.89 8.68 8.62
N VAL A 218 -3.48 7.60 7.95
CA VAL A 218 -4.21 6.95 6.85
C VAL A 218 -4.34 5.46 7.17
N PRO A 219 -5.56 4.89 7.15
CA PRO A 219 -5.72 3.45 7.23
C PRO A 219 -5.16 2.81 5.95
N THR A 220 -4.50 1.68 6.10
CA THR A 220 -3.94 0.91 4.99
C THR A 220 -4.51 -0.49 5.02
N ALA A 221 -4.85 -1.02 3.85
CA ALA A 221 -5.23 -2.40 3.66
C ALA A 221 -4.74 -2.87 2.29
N GLY A 222 -4.50 -4.16 2.16
CA GLY A 222 -4.04 -4.70 0.89
C GLY A 222 -4.08 -6.21 0.83
N ILE A 223 -4.07 -6.69 -0.42
CA ILE A 223 -3.88 -8.08 -0.78
C ILE A 223 -2.66 -8.19 -1.69
N SER A 224 -1.86 -9.22 -1.45
CA SER A 224 -0.73 -9.59 -2.29
C SER A 224 -0.78 -11.07 -2.58
N ILE A 225 -0.34 -11.44 -3.79
CA ILE A 225 -0.21 -12.82 -4.22
C ILE A 225 1.28 -13.07 -4.39
N GLY A 226 1.78 -14.16 -3.80
CA GLY A 226 3.19 -14.49 -3.82
C GLY A 226 3.50 -15.89 -4.33
N ILE A 227 4.66 -16.05 -4.94
CA ILE A 227 5.24 -17.34 -5.32
C ILE A 227 6.26 -17.73 -4.25
N LEU A 228 6.15 -18.96 -3.77
CA LEU A 228 7.02 -19.56 -2.77
C LEU A 228 8.28 -20.13 -3.42
N LYS A 229 9.45 -19.84 -2.83
CA LYS A 229 10.75 -20.32 -3.30
C LYS A 229 11.67 -20.73 -2.14
#